data_AF-A0A225DRA1-F1
#
_entry.id   AF-A0A225DRA1-F1
#
_cell.length_a   1.000
_cell.length_b   1.000
_cell.length_c   1.000
_cell.angle_alpha   90.00
_cell.angle_beta   90.00
_cell.angle_gamma   90.00
#
_symmetry.space_group_name_H-M   'P 1'
#
loop_
_entity.id
_entity.type
_entity.pdbx_description
1 polymer ?
#
loop_
_entity_poly.entity_id
_entity_poly.type
_entity_poly.pdbx_seq_one_letter_code
_entity_poly.pdbx_strand_id
1 'polypeptide(L)' 'MTAQVLENLFAHQHNSKEVAWQEYEAAKQHFREICRSRVIGDPEHHQRFRDAMDRQELAREAWQNVLQKEKR' A
#
# COMPACT_ATOMS: atom_id res chain seq x y z
N MET A 1 27.95 -17.71 -7.76
CA MET A 1 26.66 -16.99 -7.67
C MET A 1 26.77 -15.79 -8.59
N THR A 2 25.94 -15.74 -9.62
CA THR A 2 26.10 -14.93 -10.82
C THR A 2 25.61 -13.50 -10.61
N ALA A 3 26.26 -12.53 -11.26
CA ALA A 3 25.96 -11.09 -11.18
C ALA A 3 24.47 -10.73 -11.37
N GLN A 4 23.72 -11.55 -12.10
CA GLN A 4 22.27 -11.45 -12.29
C GLN A 4 21.46 -11.45 -10.98
N VAL A 5 21.90 -12.22 -9.97
CA VAL A 5 21.18 -12.30 -8.68
C VAL A 5 21.34 -10.98 -7.91
N LEU A 6 22.53 -10.38 -7.97
CA LEU A 6 22.79 -9.08 -7.34
C LEU A 6 22.01 -7.98 -8.06
N GLU A 7 21.98 -7.99 -9.39
CA GLU A 7 21.26 -7.01 -10.21
C GLU A 7 19.74 -7.03 -9.93
N ASN A 8 19.15 -8.23 -9.83
CA ASN A 8 17.75 -8.39 -9.44
C ASN A 8 17.51 -7.97 -7.98
N LEU A 9 18.43 -8.25 -7.07
CA LEU A 9 18.33 -7.80 -5.67
C LEU A 9 18.33 -6.26 -5.57
N PHE A 10 19.22 -5.61 -6.33
CA PHE A 10 19.31 -4.16 -6.39
C PHE A 10 18.06 -3.54 -7.02
N ALA A 11 17.52 -4.11 -8.10
CA ALA A 11 16.27 -3.63 -8.70
C ALA A 11 15.07 -3.76 -7.74
N HIS A 12 14.97 -4.88 -7.01
CA HIS A 12 13.92 -5.09 -6.01
C HIS A 12 14.04 -4.13 -4.82
N GLN A 13 15.27 -3.80 -4.39
CA GLN A 13 15.49 -2.83 -3.30
C GLN A 13 15.29 -1.38 -3.77
N HIS A 14 15.77 -1.02 -4.97
CA HIS A 14 15.62 0.34 -5.52
C HIS A 14 14.16 0.70 -5.82
N ASN A 15 13.35 -0.26 -6.27
CA ASN A 15 11.93 -0.02 -6.53
C ASN A 15 11.03 -0.23 -5.31
N SER A 16 11.55 -0.67 -4.16
CA SER A 16 10.74 -0.90 -2.96
C SER A 16 9.99 0.36 -2.51
N LYS A 17 10.59 1.53 -2.73
CA LYS A 17 9.95 2.83 -2.51
C LYS A 17 8.83 3.06 -3.52
N GLU A 18 9.13 3.01 -4.80
CA GLU A 18 8.12 3.27 -5.83
C GLU A 18 6.92 2.32 -5.72
N VAL A 19 7.18 1.04 -5.42
CA VAL A 19 6.15 0.01 -5.18
C VAL A 19 5.31 0.36 -3.94
N ALA A 20 5.93 0.65 -2.80
CA ALA A 20 5.19 0.99 -1.58
C ALA A 20 4.38 2.30 -1.74
N TRP A 21 4.88 3.25 -2.53
CA TRP A 21 4.14 4.47 -2.89
C TRP A 21 2.92 4.16 -3.77
N GLN A 22 3.10 3.36 -4.81
CA GLN A 22 2.01 2.95 -5.72
C GLN A 22 0.92 2.16 -4.97
N GLU A 23 1.31 1.23 -4.10
CA GLU A 23 0.38 0.48 -3.26
C GLU A 23 -0.40 1.39 -2.31
N TYR A 24 0.25 2.39 -1.72
CA TYR A 24 -0.41 3.37 -0.85
C TYR A 24 -1.40 4.26 -1.62
N GLU A 25 -1.04 4.72 -2.82
CA GLU A 25 -1.95 5.48 -3.68
C GLU A 25 -3.13 4.63 -4.16
N ALA A 26 -2.91 3.36 -4.52
CA ALA A 26 -3.98 2.43 -4.86
C ALA A 26 -4.94 2.19 -3.68
N ALA A 27 -4.43 2.04 -2.47
CA ALA A 27 -5.25 1.88 -1.26
C ALA A 27 -6.11 3.14 -0.99
N LYS A 28 -5.56 4.34 -1.18
CA LYS A 28 -6.35 5.59 -1.10
C LYS A 28 -7.45 5.67 -2.15
N GLN A 29 -7.16 5.28 -3.38
CA GLN A 29 -8.16 5.27 -4.45
C GLN A 29 -9.31 4.32 -4.11
N HIS A 30 -8.99 3.10 -3.66
CA HIS A 30 -9.97 2.12 -3.22
C HIS A 30 -10.84 2.63 -2.06
N PHE A 31 -10.23 3.28 -1.06
CA PHE A 31 -10.98 3.90 0.03
C PHE A 31 -11.94 4.99 -0.45
N ARG A 32 -11.51 5.82 -1.41
CA ARG A 32 -12.38 6.84 -2.02
C ARG A 32 -13.54 6.23 -2.79
N GLU A 33 -13.33 5.12 -3.49
CA GLU A 33 -14.38 4.39 -4.20
C GLU A 33 -15.43 3.87 -3.24
N ILE A 34 -15.00 3.25 -2.14
CA ILE A 34 -15.92 2.75 -1.10
C ILE A 34 -16.68 3.92 -0.48
N CYS A 35 -16.02 5.03 -0.16
CA CYS A 35 -16.71 6.23 0.32
C CYS A 35 -17.78 6.75 -0.64
N ARG A 36 -17.55 6.66 -1.96
CA ARG A 36 -18.50 7.07 -3.00
C ARG A 36 -19.67 6.10 -3.13
N SER A 37 -19.42 4.80 -2.99
CA SER A 37 -20.44 3.76 -3.09
C SER A 37 -21.20 3.56 -1.77
N ARG A 38 -21.30 4.59 -0.92
CA ARG A 38 -21.90 4.49 0.40
C ARG A 38 -23.40 4.24 0.31
N VAL A 39 -23.81 3.04 0.72
CA VAL A 39 -25.22 2.67 0.88
C VAL A 39 -25.56 2.80 2.36
N ILE A 40 -26.49 3.71 2.68
CA ILE A 40 -26.93 3.94 4.06
C ILE A 40 -27.73 2.72 4.54
N GLY A 41 -27.35 2.18 5.70
CA GLY A 41 -28.06 1.07 6.33
C GLY A 41 -27.61 -0.32 5.86
N ASP A 42 -26.57 -0.42 5.02
CA ASP A 42 -25.98 -1.69 4.62
C ASP A 42 -24.83 -2.08 5.57
N PRO A 43 -24.97 -3.16 6.37
CA PRO A 43 -23.91 -3.66 7.24
C PRO A 43 -22.66 -4.11 6.46
N GLU A 44 -22.83 -4.62 5.23
CA GLU A 44 -21.73 -5.08 4.39
C GLU A 44 -20.87 -3.89 3.93
N HIS A 45 -21.52 -2.76 3.66
CA HIS A 45 -20.82 -1.52 3.37
C HIS A 45 -19.94 -1.06 4.55
N HIS A 46 -20.44 -1.17 5.78
CA HIS A 46 -19.65 -0.84 6.98
C HIS A 46 -18.41 -1.74 7.14
N GLN A 47 -18.54 -3.03 6.79
CA GLN A 47 -17.41 -3.95 6.82
C GLN A 47 -16.38 -3.61 5.74
N ARG A 48 -16.81 -3.42 4.49
CA ARG A 48 -15.94 -3.00 3.38
C ARG A 48 -15.22 -1.68 3.67
N PHE A 49 -15.89 -0.74 4.35
CA PHE A 49 -15.28 0.52 4.77
C PHE A 49 -14.16 0.32 5.81
N ARG A 50 -14.36 -0.58 6.78
CA ARG A 50 -13.30 -0.93 7.75
C ARG A 50 -12.13 -1.62 7.06
N ASP A 51 -12.40 -2.60 6.19
CA ASP A 51 -11.35 -3.31 5.46
C ASP A 51 -10.51 -2.36 4.58
N ALA A 52 -11.14 -1.34 4.00
CA ALA A 52 -10.45 -0.33 3.21
C ALA A 52 -9.61 0.64 4.05
N MET A 53 -10.10 1.01 5.24
CA MET A 53 -9.32 1.77 6.22
C MET A 53 -8.08 0.98 6.65
N ASP A 54 -8.25 -0.28 7.04
CA ASP A 54 -7.15 -1.15 7.50
C ASP A 54 -6.11 -1.32 6.39
N ARG A 55 -6.55 -1.54 5.13
CA ARG A 55 -5.64 -1.61 3.97
C ARG A 55 -4.87 -0.30 3.74
N GLN A 56 -5.53 0.84 3.91
CA GLN A 56 -4.88 2.14 3.77
C GLN A 56 -3.85 2.38 4.88
N GLU A 57 -4.15 1.98 6.12
CA GLU A 57 -3.23 2.09 7.24
C GLU A 57 -2.01 1.17 7.07
N LEU A 58 -2.22 -0.09 6.71
CA LEU A 58 -1.13 -1.04 6.43
C LEU A 58 -0.20 -0.55 5.31
N ALA A 59 -0.77 -0.05 4.21
CA ALA A 59 0.02 0.51 3.11
C ALA A 59 0.79 1.79 3.53
N ARG A 60 0.19 2.62 4.41
CA ARG A 60 0.87 3.78 4.98
C ARG A 60 2.06 3.37 5.85
N GLU A 61 1.89 2.36 6.70
CA GLU A 61 2.96 1.83 7.55
C GLU A 61 4.09 1.21 6.72
N ALA A 62 3.75 0.44 5.69
CA ALA A 62 4.73 -0.10 4.75
C ALA A 62 5.55 1.02 4.09
N TRP A 63 4.89 2.08 3.60
CA TRP A 63 5.55 3.26 3.05
C TRP A 63 6.46 3.97 4.05
N GLN A 64 5.98 4.19 5.29
CA GLN A 64 6.78 4.80 6.35
C GLN A 64 8.01 3.96 6.72
N ASN A 65 7.86 2.64 6.78
CA ASN A 65 8.97 1.72 7.05
C ASN A 65 10.04 1.78 5.95
N VAL A 66 9.64 1.90 4.68
CA VAL A 66 10.59 2.11 3.58
C VAL A 66 11.32 3.46 3.74
N LEU A 67 10.60 4.54 4.04
CA LEU A 67 11.21 5.86 4.27
C LEU A 67 12.16 5.90 5.47
N GLN A 68 11.87 5.16 6.54
CA GLN A 68 12.76 5.08 7.71
C GLN A 68 14.02 4.28 7.43
N LYS A 69 13.94 3.23 6.59
CA LYS A 69 15.11 2.44 6.17
C LYS A 69 16.08 3.25 5.31
N GLU A 70 15.60 4.21 4.51
CA GLU A 70 16.47 5.11 3.72
C GLU A 70 17.22 6.15 4.57
N LYS A 71 16.77 6.42 5.81
CA LYS A 71 17.39 7.41 6.70
C LYS A 71 18.52 6.85 7.59
N ARG A 72 18.69 5.53 7.63
CA ARG A 72 19.71 4.83 8.41
C ARG A 72 20.88 4.45 7.52
#